data_AF-A2SPD5-F1
#
_entry.id   AF-A2SPD5-F1
#
_cell.length_a   1.000
_cell.length_b   1.000
_cell.length_c   1.000
_cell.angle_alpha   90.00
_cell.angle_beta   90.00
_cell.angle_gamma   90.00
#
_symmetry.space_group_name_H-M   'P 1'
#
loop_
_entity.id
_entity.type
_entity.pdbx_description
1 polymer ?
#
loop_
_entity_poly.entity_id
_entity_poly.type
_entity_poly.pdbx_seq_one_letter_code
_entity_poly.pdbx_strand_id
1 'polypeptide(L)'
;MGLLDKLKGLLFGNEAVSEGKQDAKPGATPADIMVEQKPIITKPKEEKPVADKITVGHVHMSGCTGCLVSLADNYEGLLTILDKYADLVYCLTLADVRHIPKMDVALVEGSVCINDECSMEEILETRENAAIVVALGGCACYGNTTRFCRGGQQNQPQHEGFLPIGDLIKVDVYIPACAPTPQQIRNVCLMAYLLLKGNDEQKALATAYLTPLMNLAAAGTEACGCDLMTEVINQGLCCGCGSCAAACPVRAVTIQYGRPQIERDLCIKCGACYAQCPRSFFSFDVCGQYEAITNLIGEVMKP
;
A
#
# COMPACT_ATOMS: atom_id res chain seq x y z
N MET A 1 9.62 13.86 -38.68
CA MET A 1 10.00 12.48 -39.08
C MET A 1 10.82 11.92 -37.93
N GLY A 2 10.33 11.09 -37.02
CA GLY A 2 9.24 10.12 -37.06
C GLY A 2 9.79 9.00 -36.20
N LEU A 3 9.42 8.98 -34.91
CA LEU A 3 9.82 7.95 -33.94
C LEU A 3 9.53 6.53 -34.46
N LEU A 4 8.59 6.43 -35.40
CA LEU A 4 8.17 5.27 -36.19
C LEU A 4 9.24 4.65 -37.11
N ASP A 5 10.24 5.39 -37.60
CA ASP A 5 11.25 4.82 -38.51
C ASP A 5 12.42 4.16 -37.77
N LYS A 6 12.72 4.61 -36.54
CA LYS A 6 13.67 3.91 -35.65
C LYS A 6 13.10 2.60 -35.08
N LEU A 7 11.77 2.43 -35.12
CA LEU A 7 11.04 1.24 -34.68
C LEU A 7 11.14 0.04 -35.64
N LYS A 8 11.40 0.25 -36.94
CA LYS A 8 11.47 -0.86 -37.92
C LYS A 8 12.80 -1.62 -37.92
N GLY A 9 13.91 -0.97 -37.58
CA GLY A 9 15.24 -1.59 -37.59
C GLY A 9 15.56 -2.48 -36.38
N LEU A 10 14.75 -2.40 -35.32
CA LEU A 10 14.97 -3.16 -34.08
C LEU A 10 14.11 -4.43 -33.98
N LEU A 11 13.21 -4.68 -34.94
CA LEU A 11 12.24 -5.78 -34.90
C LEU A 11 12.51 -6.94 -35.87
N PHE A 12 13.34 -6.77 -36.90
CA PHE A 12 13.62 -7.84 -37.86
C PHE A 12 15.12 -7.90 -38.15
N GLY A 13 15.77 -8.96 -37.66
CA GLY A 13 17.18 -9.23 -37.91
C GLY A 13 17.48 -9.41 -39.40
N ASN A 14 18.74 -9.18 -39.76
CA ASN A 14 19.25 -9.31 -41.13
C ASN A 14 19.05 -10.72 -41.69
N GLU A 15 18.26 -10.85 -42.76
CA GLU A 15 18.52 -11.86 -43.80
C GLU A 15 19.38 -11.23 -44.88
N ALA A 16 20.42 -11.95 -45.30
CA ALA A 16 21.35 -11.56 -46.34
C ALA A 16 20.69 -11.56 -47.72
N VAL A 17 20.83 -10.48 -48.49
CA VAL A 17 20.72 -10.52 -49.97
C VAL A 17 21.76 -9.56 -50.58
N SER A 18 22.40 -10.05 -51.64
CA SER A 18 23.55 -9.51 -52.36
C SER A 18 23.31 -8.25 -53.22
N GLU A 19 24.43 -7.55 -53.47
CA GLU A 19 24.78 -6.49 -54.43
C GLU A 19 23.76 -5.96 -55.48
N GLY A 20 23.79 -4.63 -55.67
CA GLY A 20 23.30 -3.93 -56.87
C GLY A 20 23.49 -2.40 -56.89
N LYS A 21 24.71 -1.93 -57.28
CA LYS A 21 25.15 -0.67 -57.95
C LYS A 21 24.74 0.77 -57.50
N GLN A 22 25.80 1.59 -57.25
CA GLN A 22 26.15 2.96 -57.75
C GLN A 22 25.18 4.15 -57.52
N ASP A 23 25.56 5.41 -57.23
CA ASP A 23 26.83 6.17 -57.16
C ASP A 23 26.63 7.52 -56.38
N ALA A 24 27.74 8.07 -55.86
CA ALA A 24 28.13 9.48 -55.62
C ALA A 24 27.55 10.37 -54.45
N LYS A 25 28.50 10.90 -53.66
CA LYS A 25 28.48 11.95 -52.58
C LYS A 25 28.56 13.40 -53.19
N PRO A 26 28.84 14.55 -52.47
CA PRO A 26 29.13 14.86 -51.03
C PRO A 26 28.54 16.19 -50.44
N GLY A 27 28.43 16.34 -49.10
CA GLY A 27 29.28 17.24 -48.26
C GLY A 27 28.40 18.22 -47.41
N ALA A 28 28.71 18.74 -46.22
CA ALA A 28 29.92 18.80 -45.38
C ALA A 28 29.62 19.22 -43.89
N THR A 29 30.38 18.64 -42.95
CA THR A 29 31.00 19.10 -41.66
C THR A 29 30.27 19.72 -40.43
N PRO A 30 30.86 19.55 -39.20
CA PRO A 30 30.19 19.48 -37.88
C PRO A 30 30.67 20.47 -36.78
N ALA A 31 29.93 20.59 -35.67
CA ALA A 31 30.29 21.03 -34.29
C ALA A 31 28.98 21.47 -33.57
N ASP A 32 28.59 21.13 -32.33
CA ASP A 32 29.30 20.89 -31.08
C ASP A 32 28.53 19.97 -30.10
N ILE A 33 29.26 19.50 -29.08
CA ILE A 33 29.08 18.40 -28.11
C ILE A 33 28.11 18.70 -26.96
N MET A 34 27.37 17.70 -26.46
CA MET A 34 26.95 17.63 -25.04
C MET A 34 27.00 16.19 -24.45
N VAL A 35 27.85 16.09 -23.42
CA VAL A 35 27.94 15.21 -22.23
C VAL A 35 27.04 13.96 -22.13
N GLU A 36 27.70 12.79 -22.04
CA GLU A 36 27.11 11.49 -21.68
C GLU A 36 26.74 11.40 -20.18
N GLN A 37 25.49 11.02 -19.89
CA GLN A 37 25.14 10.31 -18.67
C GLN A 37 24.69 8.90 -19.07
N LYS A 38 25.47 7.88 -18.69
CA LYS A 38 25.11 6.46 -18.91
C LYS A 38 23.98 6.07 -17.95
N PRO A 39 22.81 5.61 -18.43
CA PRO A 39 21.83 4.94 -17.59
C PRO A 39 22.33 3.53 -17.26
N ILE A 40 22.25 3.19 -15.97
CA ILE A 40 22.36 1.82 -15.49
C ILE A 40 21.05 1.11 -15.84
N ILE A 41 21.18 -0.15 -16.24
CA ILE A 41 20.17 -1.22 -16.33
C ILE A 41 19.60 -1.49 -17.73
N THR A 42 20.12 -2.61 -18.22
CA THR A 42 19.80 -3.47 -19.36
C THR A 42 18.37 -4.01 -19.35
N LYS A 43 17.82 -4.24 -20.55
CA LYS A 43 16.47 -4.77 -20.86
C LYS A 43 15.97 -5.90 -19.93
N PRO A 44 14.63 -5.99 -19.69
CA PRO A 44 14.04 -6.92 -18.74
C PRO A 44 14.20 -8.37 -19.22
N LYS A 45 14.84 -9.21 -18.41
CA LYS A 45 14.70 -10.66 -18.51
C LYS A 45 13.35 -11.03 -17.91
N GLU A 46 12.55 -11.75 -18.69
CA GLU A 46 11.33 -12.39 -18.22
C GLU A 46 11.72 -13.55 -17.30
N GLU A 47 11.88 -13.27 -16.01
CA GLU A 47 12.06 -14.27 -14.95
C GLU A 47 10.69 -14.58 -14.35
N LYS A 48 10.19 -15.80 -14.61
CA LYS A 48 8.98 -16.34 -13.96
C LYS A 48 9.15 -16.27 -12.43
N PRO A 49 8.12 -15.86 -11.66
CA PRO A 49 8.24 -15.76 -10.21
C PRO A 49 8.57 -17.12 -9.59
N VAL A 50 9.52 -17.07 -8.66
CA VAL A 50 10.11 -18.17 -7.91
C VAL A 50 9.02 -18.82 -7.03
N ALA A 51 8.85 -20.14 -7.17
CA ALA A 51 7.76 -20.91 -6.58
C ALA A 51 7.99 -21.26 -5.09
N ASP A 52 7.99 -20.25 -4.21
CA ASP A 52 7.74 -20.40 -2.77
C ASP A 52 6.82 -19.26 -2.30
N LYS A 53 5.58 -19.58 -1.96
CA LYS A 53 4.59 -18.63 -1.44
C LYS A 53 5.02 -18.09 -0.07
N ILE A 54 4.53 -16.90 0.29
CA ILE A 54 4.60 -16.38 1.66
C ILE A 54 3.43 -16.90 2.49
N THR A 55 3.61 -17.00 3.80
CA THR A 55 2.54 -17.34 4.73
C THR A 55 1.88 -16.07 5.27
N VAL A 56 0.56 -15.96 5.13
CA VAL A 56 -0.21 -14.78 5.55
C VAL A 56 -1.27 -15.20 6.57
N GLY A 57 -1.38 -14.44 7.66
CA GLY A 57 -2.46 -14.56 8.62
C GLY A 57 -3.33 -13.31 8.64
N HIS A 58 -4.65 -13.48 8.78
CA HIS A 58 -5.60 -12.43 9.14
C HIS A 58 -5.95 -12.58 10.62
N VAL A 59 -5.65 -11.55 11.41
CA VAL A 59 -5.94 -11.50 12.85
C VAL A 59 -7.03 -10.46 13.07
N HIS A 60 -8.11 -10.89 13.70
CA HIS A 60 -9.26 -10.04 14.01
C HIS A 60 -9.26 -9.67 15.49
N MET A 61 -8.99 -8.39 15.79
CA MET A 61 -9.10 -7.84 17.14
C MET A 61 -10.52 -7.27 17.34
N SER A 62 -10.67 -6.11 18.01
CA SER A 62 -11.95 -5.38 18.08
C SER A 62 -12.24 -4.64 16.77
N GLY A 63 -12.45 -5.40 15.69
CA GLY A 63 -12.74 -4.92 14.34
C GLY A 63 -14.21 -5.14 13.94
N CYS A 64 -14.56 -4.72 12.73
CA CYS A 64 -15.91 -4.96 12.14
C CYS A 64 -15.90 -5.96 10.98
N THR A 65 -14.76 -6.61 10.71
CA THR A 65 -14.54 -7.51 9.56
C THR A 65 -14.63 -6.84 8.19
N GLY A 66 -14.95 -5.53 8.14
CA GLY A 66 -14.99 -4.76 6.90
C GLY A 66 -13.65 -4.68 6.17
N CYS A 67 -12.51 -4.80 6.88
CA CYS A 67 -11.21 -4.82 6.20
C CYS A 67 -10.95 -6.17 5.53
N LEU A 68 -11.35 -7.28 6.16
CA LEU A 68 -11.33 -8.60 5.53
C LEU A 68 -12.27 -8.66 4.32
N VAL A 69 -13.47 -8.07 4.42
CA VAL A 69 -14.38 -7.93 3.26
C VAL A 69 -13.70 -7.14 2.15
N SER A 70 -13.00 -6.05 2.47
CA SER A 70 -12.26 -5.27 1.47
C SER A 70 -11.11 -6.05 0.82
N LEU A 71 -10.47 -6.98 1.55
CA LEU A 71 -9.52 -7.92 0.96
C LEU A 71 -10.23 -8.88 -0.02
N ALA A 72 -11.39 -9.42 0.38
CA ALA A 72 -12.22 -10.31 -0.45
C ALA A 72 -12.80 -9.62 -1.70
N ASP A 73 -13.06 -8.31 -1.63
CA ASP A 73 -13.50 -7.47 -2.76
C ASP A 73 -12.43 -7.26 -3.84
N ASN A 74 -11.27 -7.94 -3.74
CA ASN A 74 -10.38 -8.14 -4.88
C ASN A 74 -10.89 -9.22 -5.87
N TYR A 75 -11.99 -9.91 -5.54
CA TYR A 75 -12.65 -10.92 -6.38
C TYR A 75 -11.66 -11.98 -6.87
N GLU A 76 -11.59 -12.24 -8.18
CA GLU A 76 -10.63 -13.17 -8.80
C GLU A 76 -9.17 -12.83 -8.45
N GLY A 77 -8.86 -11.56 -8.20
CA GLY A 77 -7.52 -11.15 -7.79
C GLY A 77 -7.10 -11.73 -6.44
N LEU A 78 -8.02 -11.95 -5.50
CA LEU A 78 -7.70 -12.65 -4.26
C LEU A 78 -7.33 -14.11 -4.53
N LEU A 79 -8.05 -14.78 -5.43
CA LEU A 79 -7.73 -16.15 -5.82
C LEU A 79 -6.36 -16.22 -6.48
N THR A 80 -6.03 -15.28 -7.38
CA THR A 80 -4.69 -15.17 -7.97
C THR A 80 -3.60 -15.00 -6.90
N ILE A 81 -3.83 -14.18 -5.87
CA ILE A 81 -2.90 -14.02 -4.75
C ILE A 81 -2.72 -15.34 -4.00
N LEU A 82 -3.82 -16.00 -3.66
CA LEU A 82 -3.79 -17.26 -2.90
C LEU A 82 -3.20 -18.41 -3.71
N ASP A 83 -3.40 -18.45 -5.03
CA ASP A 83 -2.89 -19.50 -5.90
C ASP A 83 -1.40 -19.34 -6.19
N LYS A 84 -0.90 -18.10 -6.35
CA LYS A 84 0.45 -17.84 -6.86
C LYS A 84 1.43 -17.30 -5.81
N TYR A 85 0.98 -16.53 -4.82
CA TYR A 85 1.88 -15.70 -4.00
C TYR A 85 1.81 -15.95 -2.50
N ALA A 86 0.64 -16.30 -1.95
CA ALA A 86 0.44 -16.39 -0.52
C ALA A 86 -0.41 -17.61 -0.10
N ASP A 87 -0.05 -18.27 0.99
CA ASP A 87 -0.90 -19.24 1.67
C ASP A 87 -1.53 -18.60 2.91
N LEU A 88 -2.86 -18.60 2.98
CA LEU A 88 -3.62 -18.08 4.12
C LEU A 88 -3.61 -19.11 5.26
N VAL A 89 -2.68 -18.97 6.20
CA VAL A 89 -2.44 -19.96 7.27
C VAL A 89 -3.29 -19.72 8.52
N TYR A 90 -3.87 -18.53 8.66
CA TYR A 90 -4.73 -18.16 9.78
C TYR A 90 -5.77 -17.14 9.34
N CYS A 91 -7.04 -17.42 9.61
CA CYS A 91 -8.16 -16.50 9.41
C CYS A 91 -9.40 -17.15 10.01
N LEU A 92 -9.81 -16.76 11.23
CA LEU A 92 -10.93 -17.40 11.92
C LEU A 92 -12.25 -17.31 11.14
N THR A 93 -12.39 -16.33 10.25
CA THR A 93 -13.58 -16.16 9.41
C THR A 93 -13.64 -17.16 8.26
N LEU A 94 -12.48 -17.62 7.75
CA LEU A 94 -12.39 -18.41 6.51
C LEU A 94 -11.77 -19.80 6.69
N ALA A 95 -11.12 -20.08 7.83
CA ALA A 95 -10.37 -21.31 8.07
C ALA A 95 -10.55 -21.81 9.51
N ASP A 96 -10.36 -23.12 9.70
CA ASP A 96 -10.57 -23.81 10.99
C ASP A 96 -9.34 -23.84 11.91
N VAL A 97 -8.27 -23.13 11.57
CA VAL A 97 -7.08 -22.99 12.44
C VAL A 97 -7.47 -22.13 13.64
N ARG A 98 -7.30 -22.65 14.86
CA ARG A 98 -7.84 -22.04 16.10
C ARG A 98 -6.85 -21.19 16.90
N HIS A 99 -5.55 -21.30 16.61
CA HIS A 99 -4.50 -20.59 17.34
C HIS A 99 -3.55 -19.95 16.34
N ILE A 100 -2.94 -18.82 16.72
CA ILE A 100 -2.11 -18.01 15.85
C ILE A 100 -0.82 -18.77 15.49
N PRO A 101 -0.62 -19.20 14.23
CA PRO A 101 0.61 -19.86 13.82
C PRO A 101 1.71 -18.84 13.52
N LYS A 102 2.93 -19.35 13.27
CA LYS A 102 3.98 -18.52 12.66
C LYS A 102 3.59 -18.10 11.25
N MET A 103 3.88 -16.85 10.91
CA MET A 103 3.54 -16.26 9.61
C MET A 103 4.59 -15.25 9.13
N ASP A 104 4.74 -15.12 7.83
CA ASP A 104 5.58 -14.09 7.24
C ASP A 104 4.92 -12.71 7.38
N VAL A 105 3.60 -12.64 7.17
CA VAL A 105 2.82 -11.40 7.24
C VAL A 105 1.55 -11.59 8.05
N ALA A 106 1.35 -10.77 9.08
CA ALA A 106 0.11 -10.64 9.82
C ALA A 106 -0.67 -9.39 9.36
N LEU A 107 -1.85 -9.60 8.78
CA LEU A 107 -2.83 -8.56 8.51
C LEU A 107 -3.75 -8.44 9.73
N VAL A 108 -3.49 -7.44 10.58
CA VAL A 108 -4.21 -7.26 11.85
C VAL A 108 -5.26 -6.18 11.67
N GLU A 109 -6.54 -6.52 11.82
CA GLU A 109 -7.63 -5.55 11.81
C GLU A 109 -8.21 -5.32 13.21
N GLY A 110 -8.79 -4.14 13.42
CA GLY A 110 -9.40 -3.77 14.70
C GLY A 110 -8.40 -3.18 15.71
N SER A 111 -8.93 -2.47 16.69
CA SER A 111 -8.16 -2.02 17.86
C SER A 111 -8.16 -3.11 18.94
N VAL A 112 -7.43 -2.90 20.03
CA VAL A 112 -7.32 -3.86 21.13
C VAL A 112 -8.04 -3.30 22.35
N CYS A 113 -8.97 -4.09 22.90
CA CYS A 113 -9.57 -3.78 24.20
C CYS A 113 -8.59 -4.16 25.30
N ILE A 114 -8.07 -3.18 26.04
CA ILE A 114 -7.07 -3.46 27.10
C ILE A 114 -7.67 -4.11 28.35
N ASN A 115 -9.01 -4.16 28.43
CA ASN A 115 -9.75 -4.80 29.52
C ASN A 115 -10.07 -6.28 29.21
N ASP A 116 -9.79 -6.75 27.99
CA ASP A 116 -9.99 -8.12 27.56
C ASP A 116 -8.64 -8.85 27.49
N GLU A 117 -8.41 -9.79 28.41
CA GLU A 117 -7.13 -10.50 28.54
C GLU A 117 -6.79 -11.30 27.27
N CYS A 118 -7.79 -11.94 26.65
CA CYS A 118 -7.59 -12.71 25.43
C CYS A 118 -7.10 -11.82 24.27
N SER A 119 -7.72 -10.66 24.06
CA SER A 119 -7.26 -9.69 23.04
C SER A 119 -5.82 -9.22 23.29
N MET A 120 -5.43 -9.03 24.55
CA MET A 120 -4.07 -8.63 24.90
C MET A 120 -3.05 -9.74 24.64
N GLU A 121 -3.38 -10.98 24.96
CA GLU A 121 -2.53 -12.14 24.68
C GLU A 121 -2.36 -12.36 23.16
N GLU A 122 -3.46 -12.34 22.40
CA GLU A 122 -3.45 -12.57 20.96
C GLU A 122 -2.64 -11.52 20.18
N ILE A 123 -2.69 -10.24 20.56
CA ILE A 123 -1.90 -9.22 19.85
C ILE A 123 -0.41 -9.34 20.14
N LEU A 124 -0.03 -9.73 21.36
CA LEU A 124 1.37 -9.99 21.73
C LEU A 124 1.87 -11.24 21.01
N GLU A 125 1.10 -12.33 21.02
CA GLU A 125 1.41 -13.56 20.28
C GLU A 125 1.53 -13.30 18.78
N THR A 126 0.66 -12.48 18.20
CA THR A 126 0.75 -12.06 16.80
C THR A 126 2.09 -11.43 16.48
N ARG A 127 2.60 -10.54 17.33
CA ARG A 127 3.89 -9.90 17.11
C ARG A 127 5.05 -10.88 17.23
N GLU A 128 4.99 -11.83 18.16
CA GLU A 128 6.01 -12.87 18.33
C GLU A 128 6.05 -13.84 17.14
N ASN A 129 4.88 -14.17 16.58
CA ASN A 129 4.74 -15.17 15.53
C ASN A 129 4.83 -14.60 14.10
N ALA A 130 4.74 -13.29 13.91
CA ALA A 130 4.79 -12.65 12.60
C ALA A 130 6.15 -11.98 12.32
N ALA A 131 6.70 -12.17 11.12
CA ALA A 131 7.88 -11.41 10.69
C ALA A 131 7.52 -9.95 10.37
N ILE A 132 6.41 -9.72 9.66
CA ILE A 132 5.88 -8.40 9.33
C ILE A 132 4.47 -8.26 9.91
N VAL A 133 4.21 -7.20 10.68
CA VAL A 133 2.87 -6.84 11.15
C VAL A 133 2.35 -5.64 10.38
N VAL A 134 1.18 -5.80 9.77
CA VAL A 134 0.46 -4.77 9.05
C VAL A 134 -0.78 -4.37 9.84
N ALA A 135 -0.88 -3.10 10.22
CA ALA A 135 -2.14 -2.54 10.72
C ALA A 135 -3.09 -2.34 9.53
N LEU A 136 -4.11 -3.19 9.45
CA LEU A 136 -5.09 -3.20 8.37
C LEU A 136 -6.34 -2.41 8.79
N GLY A 137 -6.49 -1.21 8.22
CA GLY A 137 -7.63 -0.32 8.42
C GLY A 137 -7.46 0.66 9.57
N GLY A 138 -8.31 1.69 9.57
CA GLY A 138 -8.23 2.81 10.51
C GLY A 138 -8.35 2.42 11.98
N CYS A 139 -9.05 1.32 12.32
CA CYS A 139 -9.13 0.84 13.70
C CYS A 139 -7.77 0.35 14.21
N ALA A 140 -7.08 -0.48 13.42
CA ALA A 140 -5.76 -1.01 13.79
C ALA A 140 -4.70 0.11 13.79
N CYS A 141 -4.71 0.99 12.79
CA CYS A 141 -3.75 2.09 12.67
C CYS A 141 -3.96 3.16 13.75
N TYR A 142 -5.21 3.59 13.97
CA TYR A 142 -5.52 4.85 14.65
C TYR A 142 -6.65 4.77 15.68
N GLY A 143 -7.24 3.59 15.90
CA GLY A 143 -8.37 3.36 16.80
C GLY A 143 -9.72 3.70 16.17
N ASN A 144 -9.78 4.69 15.27
CA ASN A 144 -11.00 5.04 14.52
C ASN A 144 -12.21 5.22 15.46
N THR A 145 -13.35 4.58 15.19
CA THR A 145 -14.56 4.69 16.00
C THR A 145 -14.38 4.20 17.43
N THR A 146 -13.44 3.29 17.72
CA THR A 146 -13.22 2.82 19.09
C THR A 146 -12.53 3.86 19.97
N ARG A 147 -12.00 4.96 19.38
CA ARG A 147 -11.55 6.13 20.15
C ARG A 147 -12.69 6.80 20.92
N PHE A 148 -13.94 6.52 20.57
CA PHE A 148 -15.13 7.05 21.25
C PHE A 148 -15.72 6.07 22.30
N CYS A 149 -15.16 4.87 22.43
CA CYS A 149 -15.58 3.92 23.46
C CYS A 149 -15.29 4.49 24.85
N ARG A 150 -16.22 4.23 25.78
CA ARG A 150 -16.16 4.73 27.16
C ARG A 150 -16.81 3.77 28.18
N GLY A 151 -16.92 2.49 27.82
CA GLY A 151 -17.54 1.47 28.66
C GLY A 151 -19.02 1.72 28.97
N GLY A 152 -19.49 1.08 30.05
CA GLY A 152 -20.84 1.22 30.59
C GLY A 152 -21.94 0.45 29.85
N GLN A 153 -21.61 -0.29 28.79
CA GLN A 153 -22.58 -1.09 28.03
C GLN A 153 -22.57 -2.57 28.47
N GLN A 154 -23.76 -3.15 28.63
CA GLN A 154 -23.93 -4.58 28.99
C GLN A 154 -23.47 -5.50 27.85
N ASN A 155 -22.99 -6.72 28.10
CA ASN A 155 -22.79 -7.39 29.41
C ASN A 155 -21.40 -7.16 30.02
N GLN A 156 -20.54 -6.36 29.37
CA GLN A 156 -19.18 -6.07 29.84
C GLN A 156 -18.99 -4.56 30.00
N PRO A 157 -19.61 -3.93 31.03
CA PRO A 157 -19.53 -2.49 31.24
C PRO A 157 -18.09 -2.00 31.48
N GLN A 158 -17.19 -2.88 31.90
CA GLN A 158 -15.77 -2.60 32.10
C GLN A 158 -14.92 -2.60 30.82
N HIS A 159 -15.46 -3.02 29.67
CA HIS A 159 -14.75 -2.91 28.38
C HIS A 159 -14.78 -1.46 27.90
N GLU A 160 -13.82 -0.67 28.38
CA GLU A 160 -13.81 0.79 28.23
C GLU A 160 -12.65 1.26 27.35
N GLY A 161 -11.44 0.73 27.58
CA GLY A 161 -10.23 1.19 26.91
C GLY A 161 -9.95 0.43 25.62
N PHE A 162 -9.85 1.16 24.50
CA PHE A 162 -9.47 0.60 23.20
C PHE A 162 -8.30 1.38 22.61
N LEU A 163 -7.19 0.68 22.34
CA LEU A 163 -5.99 1.26 21.76
C LEU A 163 -5.72 0.69 20.35
N PRO A 164 -5.21 1.49 19.41
CA PRO A 164 -4.64 0.97 18.16
C PRO A 164 -3.49 0.01 18.48
N ILE A 165 -3.23 -0.95 17.59
CA ILE A 165 -2.25 -2.01 17.85
C ILE A 165 -0.82 -1.46 18.02
N GLY A 166 -0.52 -0.31 17.41
CA GLY A 166 0.79 0.35 17.50
C GLY A 166 1.15 0.90 18.88
N ASP A 167 0.16 1.07 19.77
CA ASP A 167 0.41 1.46 21.17
C ASP A 167 0.88 0.27 22.03
N LEU A 168 0.68 -0.97 21.55
CA LEU A 168 0.96 -2.20 22.30
C LEU A 168 2.11 -3.00 21.71
N ILE A 169 2.22 -3.04 20.37
CA ILE A 169 3.25 -3.78 19.64
C ILE A 169 3.86 -2.92 18.54
N LYS A 170 5.09 -3.26 18.14
CA LYS A 170 5.72 -2.64 16.97
C LYS A 170 4.99 -3.07 15.69
N VAL A 171 4.48 -2.10 14.95
CA VAL A 171 3.86 -2.29 13.63
C VAL A 171 4.85 -1.86 12.54
N ASP A 172 4.92 -2.63 11.46
CA ASP A 172 5.86 -2.38 10.37
C ASP A 172 5.22 -1.54 9.25
N VAL A 173 3.95 -1.77 8.93
CA VAL A 173 3.25 -1.12 7.81
C VAL A 173 1.84 -0.72 8.20
N TYR A 174 1.41 0.49 7.82
CA TYR A 174 0.01 0.93 7.95
C TYR A 174 -0.74 0.86 6.63
N ILE A 175 -1.97 0.33 6.66
CA ILE A 175 -2.97 0.50 5.59
C ILE A 175 -4.14 1.29 6.20
N PRO A 176 -4.10 2.63 6.17
CA PRO A 176 -5.13 3.46 6.80
C PRO A 176 -6.43 3.48 5.97
N ALA A 177 -7.46 4.15 6.50
CA ALA A 177 -8.84 4.29 5.99
C ALA A 177 -9.86 3.27 6.51
N CYS A 178 -11.14 3.62 6.37
CA CYS A 178 -12.28 2.89 6.92
C CYS A 178 -13.46 2.94 5.93
N ALA A 179 -13.63 1.96 5.04
CA ALA A 179 -12.76 0.80 4.84
C ALA A 179 -11.48 1.15 4.04
N PRO A 180 -10.37 0.40 4.22
CA PRO A 180 -9.24 0.47 3.30
C PRO A 180 -9.64 -0.01 1.90
N THR A 181 -9.04 0.55 0.84
CA THR A 181 -9.43 0.18 -0.53
C THR A 181 -8.89 -1.22 -0.89
N PRO A 182 -9.68 -2.06 -1.59
CA PRO A 182 -9.24 -3.41 -1.98
C PRO A 182 -7.91 -3.40 -2.73
N GLN A 183 -7.71 -2.43 -3.62
CA GLN A 183 -6.50 -2.29 -4.42
C GLN A 183 -5.28 -1.95 -3.58
N GLN A 184 -5.42 -1.14 -2.52
CA GLN A 184 -4.31 -0.83 -1.63
C GLN A 184 -3.88 -2.09 -0.86
N ILE A 185 -4.83 -2.87 -0.35
CA ILE A 185 -4.54 -4.13 0.35
C ILE A 185 -3.80 -5.08 -0.59
N ARG A 186 -4.33 -5.31 -1.80
CA ARG A 186 -3.71 -6.12 -2.84
C ARG A 186 -2.28 -5.69 -3.15
N ASN A 187 -2.08 -4.40 -3.39
CA ASN A 187 -0.76 -3.87 -3.73
C ASN A 187 0.23 -4.09 -2.59
N VAL A 188 -0.17 -3.89 -1.33
CA VAL A 188 0.70 -4.16 -0.17
C VAL A 188 1.02 -5.65 -0.05
N CYS A 189 0.06 -6.55 -0.24
CA CYS A 189 0.31 -7.99 -0.23
C CYS A 189 1.33 -8.41 -1.31
N LEU A 190 1.19 -7.89 -2.54
CA LEU A 190 2.14 -8.16 -3.62
C LEU A 190 3.54 -7.61 -3.30
N MET A 191 3.62 -6.37 -2.78
CA MET A 191 4.89 -5.76 -2.43
C MET A 191 5.55 -6.48 -1.25
N ALA A 192 4.78 -6.98 -0.29
CA ALA A 192 5.30 -7.84 0.78
C ALA A 192 5.88 -9.15 0.23
N TYR A 193 5.20 -9.79 -0.73
CA TYR A 193 5.75 -10.96 -1.44
C TYR A 193 7.07 -10.61 -2.16
N LEU A 194 7.11 -9.52 -2.93
CA LEU A 194 8.32 -9.09 -3.63
C LEU A 194 9.47 -8.75 -2.67
N LEU A 195 9.17 -8.15 -1.52
CA LEU A 195 10.17 -7.84 -0.50
C LEU A 195 10.83 -9.10 0.08
N LEU A 196 10.05 -10.17 0.26
CA LEU A 196 10.53 -11.42 0.88
C LEU A 196 11.13 -12.41 -0.13
N LYS A 197 10.53 -12.52 -1.32
CA LYS A 197 10.84 -13.57 -2.31
C LYS A 197 11.39 -13.03 -3.64
N GLY A 198 11.35 -11.72 -3.86
CA GLY A 198 11.81 -11.11 -5.10
C GLY A 198 13.34 -11.05 -5.23
N ASN A 199 13.78 -10.72 -6.45
CA ASN A 199 15.18 -10.36 -6.74
C ASN A 199 15.53 -8.97 -6.15
N ASP A 200 16.79 -8.56 -6.22
CA ASP A 200 17.25 -7.32 -5.57
C ASP A 200 16.56 -6.06 -6.13
N GLU A 201 16.25 -6.04 -7.43
CA GLU A 201 15.52 -4.93 -8.06
C GLU A 201 14.06 -4.87 -7.59
N GLN A 202 13.39 -6.03 -7.50
CA GLN A 202 12.02 -6.15 -7.01
C GLN A 202 11.92 -5.78 -5.52
N LYS A 203 12.91 -6.16 -4.72
CA LYS A 203 13.02 -5.79 -3.31
C LYS A 203 13.21 -4.28 -3.14
N ALA A 204 14.03 -3.66 -3.99
CA ALA A 204 14.22 -2.21 -3.98
C ALA A 204 12.91 -1.48 -4.31
N LEU A 205 12.18 -1.94 -5.34
CA LEU A 205 10.86 -1.40 -5.68
C LEU A 205 9.85 -1.56 -4.53
N ALA A 206 9.76 -2.76 -3.97
CA ALA A 206 8.85 -3.05 -2.85
C ALA A 206 9.16 -2.18 -1.64
N THR A 207 10.45 -2.01 -1.31
CA THR A 207 10.89 -1.13 -0.23
C THR A 207 10.48 0.32 -0.51
N ALA A 208 10.74 0.84 -1.70
CA ALA A 208 10.35 2.20 -2.07
C ALA A 208 8.83 2.41 -2.00
N TYR A 209 8.04 1.42 -2.45
CA TYR A 209 6.58 1.46 -2.41
C TYR A 209 6.03 1.45 -0.98
N LEU A 210 6.59 0.61 -0.11
CA LEU A 210 6.11 0.43 1.27
C LEU A 210 6.62 1.53 2.21
N THR A 211 7.72 2.20 1.89
CA THR A 211 8.36 3.22 2.76
C THR A 211 7.37 4.27 3.29
N PRO A 212 6.47 4.88 2.47
CA PRO A 212 5.51 5.85 3.01
C PRO A 212 4.54 5.24 4.02
N LEU A 213 4.14 4.00 3.83
CA LEU A 213 3.24 3.27 4.74
C LEU A 213 3.95 2.86 6.04
N MET A 214 5.25 2.57 5.96
CA MET A 214 6.11 2.35 7.13
C MET A 214 6.31 3.66 7.91
N ASN A 215 6.51 4.78 7.21
CA ASN A 215 6.64 6.09 7.84
C ASN A 215 5.35 6.52 8.55
N LEU A 216 4.18 6.16 8.01
CA LEU A 216 2.90 6.37 8.71
C LEU A 216 2.83 5.56 10.02
N ALA A 217 3.31 4.32 10.01
CA ALA A 217 3.38 3.49 11.22
C ALA A 217 4.33 4.09 12.27
N ALA A 218 5.46 4.65 11.82
CA ALA A 218 6.43 5.31 12.70
C ALA A 218 5.99 6.70 13.20
N ALA A 219 5.11 7.39 12.47
CA ALA A 219 4.67 8.74 12.80
C ALA A 219 3.78 8.80 14.04
N GLY A 220 2.96 7.77 14.27
CA GLY A 220 2.12 7.67 15.45
C GLY A 220 0.82 6.89 15.22
N THR A 221 0.00 6.85 16.28
CA THR A 221 -1.20 6.01 16.39
C THR A 221 -2.48 6.84 16.55
N GLU A 222 -2.40 8.15 16.36
CA GLU A 222 -3.55 9.05 16.39
C GLU A 222 -3.80 9.64 15.01
N ALA A 223 -5.08 9.77 14.65
CA ALA A 223 -5.46 10.45 13.43
C ALA A 223 -6.80 11.18 13.57
N CYS A 224 -6.94 12.30 12.88
CA CYS A 224 -8.14 13.11 12.86
C CYS A 224 -8.23 13.94 11.58
N GLY A 225 -9.43 14.44 11.25
CA GLY A 225 -9.54 15.49 10.22
C GLY A 225 -8.69 16.73 10.55
N CYS A 226 -8.35 16.94 11.83
CA CYS A 226 -7.43 17.97 12.29
C CYS A 226 -6.00 17.84 11.75
N ASP A 227 -5.56 16.66 11.32
CA ASP A 227 -4.21 16.45 10.76
C ASP A 227 -4.03 17.29 9.48
N LEU A 228 -5.11 17.53 8.73
CA LEU A 228 -5.09 18.46 7.60
C LEU A 228 -4.76 19.89 8.04
N MET A 229 -5.20 20.30 9.22
CA MET A 229 -4.90 21.62 9.77
C MET A 229 -3.45 21.66 10.25
N THR A 230 -3.05 20.76 11.15
CA THR A 230 -1.75 20.82 11.84
C THR A 230 -0.59 20.48 10.91
N GLU A 231 -0.74 19.47 10.06
CA GLU A 231 0.35 18.91 9.25
C GLU A 231 0.37 19.41 7.81
N VAL A 232 -0.69 20.05 7.31
CA VAL A 232 -0.77 20.49 5.90
C VAL A 232 -1.06 21.98 5.76
N ILE A 233 -2.15 22.48 6.34
CA ILE A 233 -2.55 23.89 6.19
C ILE A 233 -1.60 24.80 6.98
N ASN A 234 -1.37 24.51 8.25
CA ASN A 234 -0.52 25.31 9.13
C ASN A 234 0.95 25.26 8.70
N GLN A 235 1.36 24.18 8.03
CA GLN A 235 2.68 24.04 7.40
C GLN A 235 2.80 24.80 6.06
N GLY A 236 1.72 25.45 5.59
CA GLY A 236 1.72 26.16 4.31
C GLY A 236 1.77 25.27 3.07
N LEU A 237 1.51 23.96 3.21
CA LEU A 237 1.62 22.98 2.12
C LEU A 237 0.33 22.84 1.31
N CYS A 238 -0.81 23.23 1.87
CA CYS A 238 -2.12 23.06 1.23
C CYS A 238 -2.25 23.83 -0.09
N CYS A 239 -2.53 23.10 -1.17
CA CYS A 239 -2.80 23.68 -2.50
C CYS A 239 -4.29 23.66 -2.91
N GLY A 240 -5.20 23.23 -2.04
CA GLY A 240 -6.64 23.27 -2.30
C GLY A 240 -7.17 22.25 -3.34
N CYS A 241 -6.48 21.14 -3.56
CA CYS A 241 -6.85 20.15 -4.60
C CYS A 241 -8.15 19.37 -4.33
N GLY A 242 -8.57 19.24 -3.07
CA GLY A 242 -9.80 18.54 -2.70
C GLY A 242 -9.70 17.02 -2.45
N SER A 243 -8.52 16.40 -2.59
CA SER A 243 -8.34 14.94 -2.37
C SER A 243 -8.83 14.48 -0.99
N CYS A 244 -8.63 15.28 0.05
CA CYS A 244 -9.08 14.98 1.40
C CYS A 244 -10.61 14.93 1.54
N ALA A 245 -11.34 15.77 0.80
CA ALA A 245 -12.80 15.77 0.77
C ALA A 245 -13.32 14.52 0.05
N ALA A 246 -12.70 14.15 -1.07
CA ALA A 246 -13.05 12.94 -1.83
C ALA A 246 -12.78 11.65 -1.04
N ALA A 247 -11.69 11.61 -0.27
CA ALA A 247 -11.29 10.44 0.52
C ALA A 247 -12.10 10.24 1.80
N CYS A 248 -12.83 11.25 2.28
CA CYS A 248 -13.53 11.16 3.56
C CYS A 248 -14.78 10.26 3.46
N PRO A 249 -14.83 9.10 4.16
CA PRO A 249 -15.91 8.13 4.00
C PRO A 249 -17.26 8.66 4.51
N VAL A 250 -17.22 9.56 5.49
CA VAL A 250 -18.40 10.16 6.14
C VAL A 250 -18.69 11.58 5.67
N ARG A 251 -17.96 12.08 4.64
CA ARG A 251 -18.12 13.44 4.10
C ARG A 251 -18.00 14.56 5.16
N ALA A 252 -17.19 14.34 6.19
CA ALA A 252 -16.89 15.33 7.22
C ALA A 252 -15.98 16.48 6.71
N VAL A 253 -15.40 16.36 5.51
CA VAL A 253 -14.52 17.38 4.93
C VAL A 253 -15.21 17.99 3.70
N THR A 254 -15.40 19.31 3.72
CA THR A 254 -15.88 20.09 2.57
C THR A 254 -14.82 21.09 2.13
N ILE A 255 -14.86 21.57 0.88
CA ILE A 255 -13.92 22.59 0.38
C ILE A 255 -14.64 23.94 0.32
N GLN A 256 -14.18 24.91 1.11
CA GLN A 256 -14.67 26.29 1.12
C GLN A 256 -13.54 27.22 0.73
N TYR A 257 -13.77 28.06 -0.30
CA TYR A 257 -12.77 29.00 -0.82
C TYR A 257 -11.38 28.38 -1.08
N GLY A 258 -11.36 27.13 -1.57
CA GLY A 258 -10.10 26.41 -1.85
C GLY A 258 -9.36 25.89 -0.62
N ARG A 259 -10.01 25.78 0.55
CA ARG A 259 -9.46 25.20 1.78
C ARG A 259 -10.40 24.15 2.36
N PRO A 260 -9.86 23.08 3.00
CA PRO A 260 -10.70 22.09 3.65
C PRO A 260 -11.30 22.63 4.95
N GLN A 261 -12.61 22.50 5.08
CA GLN A 261 -13.38 22.75 6.29
C GLN A 261 -13.83 21.39 6.86
N ILE A 262 -13.48 21.13 8.13
CA ILE A 262 -13.72 19.85 8.79
C ILE A 262 -14.87 19.96 9.80
N GLU A 263 -15.91 19.17 9.59
CA GLU A 263 -16.97 18.92 10.58
C GLU A 263 -16.48 17.87 11.58
N ARG A 264 -16.08 18.32 12.77
CA ARG A 264 -15.37 17.48 13.75
C ARG A 264 -16.30 16.47 14.42
N ASP A 265 -17.58 16.80 14.55
CA ASP A 265 -18.57 15.93 15.18
C ASP A 265 -18.94 14.74 14.28
N LEU A 266 -18.79 14.89 12.96
CA LEU A 266 -18.99 13.81 11.99
C LEU A 266 -17.71 12.99 11.76
N CYS A 267 -16.53 13.51 12.14
CA CYS A 267 -15.25 12.86 11.90
C CYS A 267 -15.08 11.60 12.76
N ILE A 268 -14.94 10.44 12.11
CA ILE A 268 -14.74 9.14 12.78
C ILE A 268 -13.26 8.82 13.11
N LYS A 269 -12.34 9.78 12.98
CA LYS A 269 -10.90 9.61 13.32
C LYS A 269 -10.19 8.47 12.56
N CYS A 270 -10.50 8.27 11.28
CA CYS A 270 -9.92 7.18 10.46
C CYS A 270 -8.57 7.48 9.79
N GLY A 271 -8.11 8.74 9.77
CA GLY A 271 -6.86 9.17 9.12
C GLY A 271 -6.85 9.18 7.58
N ALA A 272 -7.91 8.74 6.91
CA ALA A 272 -7.96 8.62 5.45
C ALA A 272 -7.65 9.94 4.71
N CYS A 273 -8.14 11.06 5.24
CA CYS A 273 -7.99 12.36 4.60
C CYS A 273 -6.52 12.86 4.57
N TYR A 274 -5.75 12.58 5.62
CA TYR A 274 -4.32 12.91 5.67
C TYR A 274 -3.53 11.95 4.77
N ALA A 275 -3.77 10.65 4.89
CA ALA A 275 -3.09 9.63 4.08
C ALA A 275 -3.27 9.81 2.56
N GLN A 276 -4.42 10.35 2.12
CA GLN A 276 -4.68 10.64 0.70
C GLN A 276 -4.27 12.06 0.28
N CYS A 277 -3.81 12.89 1.20
CA CYS A 277 -3.34 14.22 0.87
C CYS A 277 -2.01 14.09 0.11
N PRO A 278 -1.89 14.61 -1.14
CA PRO A 278 -0.63 14.55 -1.90
C PRO A 278 0.49 15.44 -1.31
N ARG A 279 0.21 16.08 -0.17
CA ARG A 279 1.15 16.92 0.59
C ARG A 279 1.48 16.33 1.96
N SER A 280 0.97 15.13 2.29
CA SER A 280 1.39 14.36 3.47
C SER A 280 2.70 13.63 3.16
N PHE A 281 2.66 12.71 2.21
CA PHE A 281 3.81 12.10 1.58
C PHE A 281 3.63 12.13 0.06
N PHE A 282 4.73 12.31 -0.67
CA PHE A 282 4.73 12.25 -2.13
C PHE A 282 6.08 11.74 -2.63
N SER A 283 6.19 10.42 -2.81
CA SER A 283 7.41 9.77 -3.26
C SER A 283 7.54 9.89 -4.78
N PHE A 284 8.30 10.88 -5.26
CA PHE A 284 8.51 11.09 -6.70
C PHE A 284 9.05 9.85 -7.42
N ASP A 285 9.91 9.08 -6.77
CA ASP A 285 10.50 7.86 -7.33
C ASP A 285 9.46 6.78 -7.63
N VAL A 286 8.38 6.73 -6.86
CA VAL A 286 7.28 5.76 -7.03
C VAL A 286 6.17 6.37 -7.87
N CYS A 287 5.66 7.54 -7.48
CA CYS A 287 4.54 8.20 -8.15
C CYS A 287 4.88 8.65 -9.58
N GLY A 288 6.15 9.00 -9.85
CA GLY A 288 6.62 9.33 -11.20
C GLY A 288 6.62 8.13 -12.15
N GLN A 289 6.64 6.91 -11.62
CA GLN A 289 6.65 5.65 -12.39
C GLN A 289 5.28 4.96 -12.42
N TYR A 290 4.19 5.71 -12.22
CA TYR A 290 2.84 5.17 -12.07
C TYR A 290 2.42 4.22 -13.21
N GLU A 291 2.78 4.52 -14.48
CA GLU A 291 2.44 3.65 -15.62
C GLU A 291 3.12 2.29 -15.52
N ALA A 292 4.43 2.28 -15.26
CA ALA A 292 5.21 1.05 -15.17
C ALA A 292 4.72 0.17 -14.00
N ILE A 293 4.50 0.77 -12.83
CA ILE A 293 4.02 0.05 -11.64
C ILE A 293 2.60 -0.48 -11.86
N THR A 294 1.71 0.31 -12.46
CA THR A 294 0.33 -0.10 -12.73
C THR A 294 0.28 -1.24 -13.74
N ASN A 295 1.07 -1.16 -14.80
CA ASN A 295 1.15 -2.22 -15.81
C ASN A 295 1.71 -3.51 -15.20
N LEU A 296 2.78 -3.42 -14.39
CA LEU A 296 3.36 -4.57 -13.70
C LEU A 296 2.32 -5.26 -12.80
N ILE A 297 1.65 -4.50 -11.93
CA ILE A 297 0.61 -5.06 -11.05
C ILE A 297 -0.52 -5.66 -11.90
N GLY A 298 -0.91 -5.00 -12.98
CA GLY A 298 -1.93 -5.49 -13.91
C GLY A 298 -1.54 -6.81 -14.59
N GLU A 299 -0.27 -7.01 -14.94
CA GLU A 299 0.23 -8.25 -15.56
C GLU A 299 0.32 -9.40 -14.56
N VAL A 300 0.85 -9.14 -13.37
CA VAL A 300 1.01 -10.13 -12.29
C VAL A 300 -0.33 -10.60 -11.75
N MET A 301 -1.35 -9.74 -11.77
CA MET A 301 -2.70 -10.05 -11.29
C MET A 301 -3.63 -10.67 -12.34
N LYS A 302 -3.15 -10.94 -13.56
CA LYS A 302 -3.94 -11.70 -14.54
C LYS A 302 -4.15 -13.13 -14.01
N PRO A 303 -5.39 -13.65 -14.03
CA PRO A 303 -5.68 -15.03 -13.65
C PRO A 303 -4.85 -16.01 -14.47
#